data_AF-A0ABC8ITI5-F1
#
_entry.id   AF-A0ABC8ITI5-F1
#
_cell.length_a   1.000
_cell.length_b   1.000
_cell.length_c   1.000
_cell.angle_alpha   90.00
_cell.angle_beta   90.00
_cell.angle_gamma   90.00
#
_symmetry.space_group_name_H-M   'P 1'
#
loop_
_entity.id
_entity.type
_entity.pdbx_description
1 polymer ?
#
loop_
_entity_poly.entity_id
_entity_poly.type
_entity_poly.pdbx_seq_one_letter_code
_entity_poly.pdbx_strand_id
1 'polypeptide(L)'
;MGHFSSMFSGLARSFSIKKVKNNNGTSDAREAADEMVKDAKKQEMILKSCGYLYAEGSNNSASVFSKRGQKGVNQDCAIVWEGFGCQEDMIFCGIFDGHGPWGHYVAKHVRNSMPSSLLCNWQKTLAQTTLLDPELDLEGSKKQLSRFDIWKRSYLKTCASVDQELEHHRKIDSYNSGSTAITIVRQGDVIYVSNVGDSRAVLATTSDEGSLVAVQLTLDFKPNLPQEKERIIGCNGRVFCMKDEPGVHRVWQPDTEAPGLAMSRAFGDYCIKEYGLVSVPEVTQRHISAKDHFIILASDGVKYL
;
A
#
# COMPACT_ATOMS: atom_id res chain seq x y z
N MET A 1 -5.44 30.40 17.36
CA MET A 1 -5.61 29.49 18.50
C MET A 1 -5.81 28.07 17.98
N GLY A 2 -4.90 27.15 18.31
CA GLY A 2 -5.12 25.70 18.39
C GLY A 2 -5.37 24.88 17.12
N HIS A 3 -4.31 24.35 16.49
CA HIS A 3 -4.40 23.13 15.64
C HIS A 3 -3.22 22.16 15.83
N PHE A 4 -2.52 22.22 16.97
CA PHE A 4 -1.43 21.28 17.32
C PHE A 4 -1.91 20.06 18.14
N SER A 5 -3.22 19.81 18.22
CA SER A 5 -3.81 18.85 19.16
C SER A 5 -4.00 17.41 18.59
N SER A 6 -4.16 17.19 17.29
CA SER A 6 -4.59 15.86 16.78
C SER A 6 -3.51 14.78 16.84
N MET A 7 -2.27 15.11 16.44
CA MET A 7 -1.16 14.13 16.52
C MET A 7 -0.91 13.71 17.97
N PHE A 8 -0.96 14.65 18.92
CA PHE A 8 -0.79 14.37 20.33
C PHE A 8 -2.03 13.73 20.96
N SER A 9 -3.25 13.94 20.47
CA SER A 9 -4.45 13.31 21.02
C SER A 9 -4.55 11.83 20.61
N GLY A 10 -4.18 11.49 19.37
CA GLY A 10 -4.10 10.09 18.94
C GLY A 10 -2.85 9.36 19.46
N LEU A 11 -1.71 10.06 19.60
CA LEU A 11 -0.61 9.56 20.44
C LEU A 11 -1.10 9.38 21.88
N ALA A 12 -1.76 10.36 22.49
CA ALA A 12 -2.23 10.27 23.88
C ALA A 12 -3.26 9.16 24.07
N ARG A 13 -4.13 8.85 23.10
CA ARG A 13 -4.96 7.62 23.13
C ARG A 13 -4.10 6.36 23.03
N SER A 14 -3.12 6.32 22.12
CA SER A 14 -2.14 5.23 22.02
C SER A 14 -1.27 5.06 23.27
N PHE A 15 -0.98 6.14 24.00
CA PHE A 15 -0.22 6.17 25.25
C PHE A 15 -1.12 5.99 26.49
N SER A 16 -2.41 6.33 26.43
CA SER A 16 -3.35 6.14 27.56
C SER A 16 -3.77 4.68 27.71
N ILE A 17 -3.57 3.86 26.68
CA ILE A 17 -3.60 2.39 26.77
C ILE A 17 -2.37 1.85 27.54
N LYS A 18 -1.29 2.63 27.69
CA LYS A 18 -0.01 2.23 28.31
C LYS A 18 0.07 2.37 29.83
N LYS A 19 -0.99 2.03 30.58
CA LYS A 19 -0.84 1.87 32.03
C LYS A 19 -0.74 0.42 32.50
N VAL A 20 -0.16 -0.50 31.71
CA VAL A 20 0.31 -1.79 32.22
C VAL A 20 1.59 -2.26 31.50
N LYS A 21 2.68 -2.31 32.28
CA LYS A 21 3.92 -3.12 32.18
C LYS A 21 4.95 -2.87 31.07
N ASN A 22 6.18 -2.66 31.55
CA ASN A 22 7.45 -2.55 30.83
C ASN A 22 7.93 -3.87 30.22
N ASN A 23 8.80 -3.70 29.20
CA ASN A 23 9.71 -4.65 28.53
C ASN A 23 9.14 -5.55 27.43
N ASN A 24 8.69 -4.95 26.31
CA ASN A 24 8.96 -5.41 24.93
C ASN A 24 8.39 -4.43 23.89
N GLY A 25 9.14 -3.38 23.51
CA GLY A 25 8.65 -2.34 22.58
C GLY A 25 8.23 -2.82 21.18
N THR A 26 8.57 -4.07 20.80
CA THR A 26 8.10 -4.72 19.57
C THR A 26 6.69 -5.31 19.69
N SER A 27 6.33 -5.85 20.86
CA SER A 27 4.99 -6.40 21.17
C SER A 27 3.97 -5.26 21.28
N ASP A 28 4.35 -4.20 22.01
CA ASP A 28 3.44 -3.12 22.39
C ASP A 28 2.85 -2.36 21.18
N ALA A 29 3.66 -2.07 20.17
CA ALA A 29 3.19 -1.37 18.97
C ALA A 29 2.32 -2.24 18.06
N ARG A 30 2.56 -3.57 18.05
CA ARG A 30 1.72 -4.52 17.31
C ARG A 30 0.37 -4.68 17.99
N GLU A 31 0.36 -4.85 19.32
CA GLU A 31 -0.85 -4.91 20.12
C GLU A 31 -1.68 -3.62 19.98
N ALA A 32 -1.04 -2.45 20.05
CA ALA A 32 -1.72 -1.18 19.83
C ALA A 32 -2.36 -1.08 18.44
N ALA A 33 -1.64 -1.47 17.38
CA ALA A 33 -2.20 -1.48 16.02
C ALA A 33 -3.37 -2.46 15.88
N ASP A 34 -3.30 -3.62 16.52
CA ASP A 34 -4.37 -4.62 16.50
C ASP A 34 -5.61 -4.14 17.27
N GLU A 35 -5.46 -3.43 18.39
CA GLU A 35 -6.57 -2.77 19.09
C GLU A 35 -7.22 -1.68 18.23
N MET A 36 -6.43 -0.85 17.54
CA MET A 36 -6.95 0.14 16.59
C MET A 36 -7.79 -0.50 15.48
N VAL A 37 -7.35 -1.67 14.96
CA VAL A 37 -8.12 -2.44 13.97
C VAL A 37 -9.43 -2.94 14.58
N LYS A 38 -9.43 -3.43 15.83
CA LYS A 38 -10.65 -3.92 16.51
C LYS A 38 -11.65 -2.79 16.70
N ASP A 39 -11.19 -1.62 17.15
CA ASP A 39 -12.06 -0.48 17.39
C ASP A 39 -12.65 0.08 16.09
N ALA A 40 -11.85 0.20 15.03
CA ALA A 40 -12.33 0.62 13.72
C ALA A 40 -13.40 -0.35 13.15
N LYS A 41 -13.26 -1.66 13.38
CA LYS A 41 -14.29 -2.64 13.02
C LYS A 41 -15.58 -2.46 13.80
N LYS A 42 -15.50 -2.19 15.12
CA LYS A 42 -16.69 -1.94 15.96
C LYS A 42 -17.44 -0.68 15.51
N GLN A 43 -16.71 0.31 15.00
CA GLN A 43 -17.26 1.57 14.50
C GLN A 43 -17.63 1.52 13.01
N GLU A 44 -17.55 0.35 12.36
CA GLU A 44 -17.84 0.17 10.93
C GLU A 44 -17.00 1.05 9.98
N MET A 45 -15.82 1.50 10.44
CA MET A 45 -14.92 2.40 9.70
C MET A 45 -14.03 1.68 8.66
N ILE A 46 -14.20 0.36 8.51
CA ILE A 46 -13.41 -0.47 7.58
C ILE A 46 -14.33 -1.14 6.57
N LEU A 47 -14.14 -0.79 5.30
CA LEU A 47 -14.82 -1.41 4.17
C LEU A 47 -13.88 -2.38 3.45
N LYS A 48 -14.31 -3.63 3.28
CA LYS A 48 -13.53 -4.70 2.60
C LYS A 48 -14.26 -5.34 1.41
N SER A 49 -15.47 -4.90 1.15
CA SER A 49 -16.39 -5.40 0.13
C SER A 49 -17.01 -4.22 -0.62
N CYS A 50 -17.81 -4.49 -1.65
CA CYS A 50 -18.49 -3.44 -2.38
C CYS A 50 -19.36 -2.60 -1.45
N GLY A 51 -19.26 -1.27 -1.57
CA GLY A 51 -19.98 -0.34 -0.72
C GLY A 51 -19.37 1.06 -0.77
N TYR A 52 -19.86 1.92 0.10
CA TYR A 52 -19.35 3.28 0.31
C TYR A 52 -19.16 3.52 1.80
N LEU A 53 -18.19 4.36 2.14
CA LEU A 53 -17.96 4.90 3.46
C LEU A 53 -18.11 6.42 3.41
N TYR A 54 -18.93 6.91 4.33
CA TYR A 54 -19.14 8.32 4.61
C TYR A 54 -19.43 8.43 6.11
N ALA A 55 -18.44 8.78 6.92
CA ALA A 55 -18.70 9.08 8.32
C ALA A 55 -19.34 10.47 8.44
N GLU A 56 -20.43 10.58 9.20
CA GLU A 56 -21.06 11.87 9.47
C GLU A 56 -20.07 12.85 10.10
N GLY A 57 -19.88 14.02 9.48
CA GLY A 57 -18.91 15.04 9.91
C GLY A 57 -17.49 14.86 9.39
N SER A 58 -17.21 13.80 8.63
CA SER A 58 -15.92 13.59 7.96
C SER A 58 -15.89 14.25 6.58
N ASN A 59 -14.75 14.83 6.24
CA ASN A 59 -14.45 15.29 4.87
C ASN A 59 -13.88 14.17 3.99
N ASN A 60 -13.87 12.92 4.48
CA ASN A 60 -13.47 11.76 3.71
C ASN A 60 -14.71 11.06 3.14
N SER A 61 -14.63 10.68 1.88
CA SER A 61 -15.58 9.77 1.26
C SER A 61 -14.80 8.77 0.42
N ALA A 62 -15.26 7.53 0.41
CA ALA A 62 -14.65 6.48 -0.39
C ALA A 62 -15.70 5.45 -0.80
N SER A 63 -15.53 4.90 -1.99
CA SER A 63 -16.34 3.79 -2.47
C SER A 63 -15.44 2.67 -2.98
N VAL A 64 -15.86 1.44 -2.74
CA VAL A 64 -15.20 0.23 -3.23
C VAL A 64 -16.17 -0.53 -4.09
N PHE A 65 -15.70 -1.00 -5.24
CA PHE A 65 -16.43 -1.94 -6.07
C PHE A 65 -15.46 -2.95 -6.67
N SER A 66 -15.84 -4.24 -6.63
CA SER A 66 -15.08 -5.31 -7.28
C SER A 66 -16.06 -6.26 -7.95
N LYS A 67 -15.75 -6.64 -9.18
CA LYS A 67 -16.57 -7.54 -9.98
C LYS A 67 -15.72 -8.69 -10.48
N ARG A 68 -16.17 -9.92 -10.22
CA ARG A 68 -15.57 -11.13 -10.76
C ARG A 68 -15.59 -11.08 -12.30
N GLY A 69 -14.42 -11.20 -12.91
CA GLY A 69 -14.27 -11.38 -14.36
C GLY A 69 -14.57 -12.80 -14.82
N GLN A 70 -14.02 -13.18 -15.98
CA GLN A 70 -14.22 -14.51 -16.57
C GLN A 70 -13.18 -15.56 -16.10
N LYS A 71 -12.10 -15.15 -15.45
CA LYS A 71 -10.91 -15.97 -15.12
C LYS A 71 -11.06 -16.83 -13.84
N GLY A 72 -12.24 -17.39 -13.57
CA GLY A 72 -12.45 -18.19 -12.35
C GLY A 72 -12.73 -17.33 -11.13
N VAL A 73 -12.25 -17.72 -9.94
CA VAL A 73 -12.51 -17.00 -8.67
C VAL A 73 -12.01 -15.56 -8.74
N ASN A 74 -12.74 -14.61 -8.14
CA ASN A 74 -12.24 -13.24 -8.05
C ASN A 74 -11.02 -13.19 -7.13
N GLN A 75 -9.88 -12.79 -7.68
CA GLN A 75 -8.61 -12.74 -6.94
C GLN A 75 -8.30 -11.35 -6.39
N ASP A 76 -8.93 -10.32 -6.96
CA ASP A 76 -8.86 -8.94 -6.49
C ASP A 76 -9.53 -8.79 -5.12
N CYS A 77 -8.93 -7.93 -4.29
CA CYS A 77 -9.60 -7.43 -3.11
C CYS A 77 -9.20 -5.98 -2.81
N ALA A 78 -10.00 -5.33 -1.97
CA ALA A 78 -9.84 -3.93 -1.63
C ALA A 78 -10.05 -3.72 -0.13
N ILE A 79 -9.51 -2.63 0.39
CA ILE A 79 -9.79 -2.15 1.74
C ILE A 79 -9.84 -0.62 1.74
N VAL A 80 -10.78 -0.07 2.48
CA VAL A 80 -10.78 1.30 2.96
C VAL A 80 -10.85 1.27 4.46
N TRP A 81 -10.07 2.12 5.13
CA TRP A 81 -10.12 2.33 6.56
C TRP A 81 -10.11 3.84 6.82
N GLU A 82 -11.28 4.37 7.18
CA GLU A 82 -11.47 5.76 7.60
C GLU A 82 -11.07 5.94 9.07
N GLY A 83 -10.50 7.09 9.42
CA GLY A 83 -9.95 7.29 10.76
C GLY A 83 -8.69 6.46 10.99
N PHE A 84 -7.86 6.26 9.95
CA PHE A 84 -6.74 5.32 9.98
C PHE A 84 -5.77 5.61 11.12
N GLY A 85 -5.53 4.62 11.99
CA GLY A 85 -4.70 4.80 13.20
C GLY A 85 -5.38 5.61 14.31
N CYS A 86 -6.72 5.63 14.32
CA CYS A 86 -7.55 6.44 15.23
C CYS A 86 -7.31 7.95 15.06
N GLN A 87 -7.02 8.39 13.83
CA GLN A 87 -6.80 9.78 13.45
C GLN A 87 -7.90 10.21 12.48
N GLU A 88 -8.77 11.13 12.90
CA GLU A 88 -9.95 11.56 12.13
C GLU A 88 -9.58 12.19 10.77
N ASP A 89 -8.39 12.78 10.65
CA ASP A 89 -7.86 13.39 9.42
C ASP A 89 -7.14 12.38 8.50
N MET A 90 -7.22 11.08 8.80
CA MET A 90 -6.54 10.04 8.04
C MET A 90 -7.48 9.02 7.43
N ILE A 91 -7.16 8.59 6.20
CA ILE A 91 -7.81 7.47 5.53
C ILE A 91 -6.76 6.62 4.83
N PHE A 92 -6.92 5.29 4.94
CA PHE A 92 -6.13 4.31 4.21
C PHE A 92 -7.00 3.63 3.16
N CYS A 93 -6.54 3.60 1.91
CA CYS A 93 -7.18 2.91 0.81
C CYS A 93 -6.18 1.94 0.17
N GLY A 94 -6.62 0.76 -0.24
CA GLY A 94 -5.76 -0.20 -0.92
C GLY A 94 -6.51 -1.12 -1.87
N ILE A 95 -5.90 -1.40 -3.03
CA ILE A 95 -6.31 -2.42 -4.00
C ILE A 95 -5.19 -3.43 -4.14
N PHE A 96 -5.57 -4.71 -4.17
CA PHE A 96 -4.66 -5.85 -4.24
C PHE A 96 -5.17 -6.77 -5.34
N ASP A 97 -4.41 -6.86 -6.43
CA ASP A 97 -4.69 -7.78 -7.52
C ASP A 97 -3.96 -9.09 -7.23
N GLY A 98 -4.69 -10.21 -7.22
CA GLY A 98 -4.11 -11.51 -6.89
C GLY A 98 -3.96 -12.35 -8.14
N HIS A 99 -2.89 -13.14 -8.23
CA HIS A 99 -2.66 -14.04 -9.35
C HIS A 99 -2.07 -15.38 -8.94
N GLY A 100 -2.09 -16.34 -9.87
CA GLY A 100 -1.70 -17.72 -9.61
C GLY A 100 -2.79 -18.53 -8.89
N PRO A 101 -2.56 -19.82 -8.62
CA PRO A 101 -3.61 -20.71 -8.10
C PRO A 101 -4.19 -20.27 -6.75
N TRP A 102 -3.39 -19.64 -5.90
CA TRP A 102 -3.78 -19.13 -4.58
C TRP A 102 -3.81 -17.60 -4.50
N GLY A 103 -3.80 -16.88 -5.62
CA GLY A 103 -3.73 -15.41 -5.67
C GLY A 103 -4.77 -14.72 -4.79
N HIS A 104 -6.01 -15.20 -4.81
CA HIS A 104 -7.09 -14.71 -3.94
C HIS A 104 -6.81 -14.86 -2.43
N TYR A 105 -6.00 -15.83 -1.99
CA TYR A 105 -5.56 -15.96 -0.61
C TYR A 105 -4.37 -15.05 -0.31
N VAL A 106 -3.41 -14.94 -1.24
CA VAL A 106 -2.26 -14.03 -1.13
C VAL A 106 -2.75 -12.59 -1.03
N ALA A 107 -3.57 -12.12 -1.97
CA ALA A 107 -4.15 -10.77 -1.95
C ALA A 107 -4.91 -10.47 -0.66
N LYS A 108 -5.73 -11.42 -0.17
CA LYS A 108 -6.45 -11.27 1.10
C LYS A 108 -5.51 -11.20 2.31
N HIS A 109 -4.41 -11.95 2.30
CA HIS A 109 -3.40 -11.89 3.35
C HIS A 109 -2.72 -10.52 3.35
N VAL A 110 -2.22 -10.05 2.20
CA VAL A 110 -1.62 -8.72 2.04
C VAL A 110 -2.58 -7.63 2.52
N ARG A 111 -3.83 -7.63 2.03
CA ARG A 111 -4.89 -6.70 2.45
C ARG A 111 -5.12 -6.68 3.96
N ASN A 112 -5.06 -7.84 4.61
CA ASN A 112 -5.36 -7.95 6.04
C ASN A 112 -4.17 -7.59 6.94
N SER A 113 -2.94 -7.94 6.54
CA SER A 113 -1.72 -7.69 7.33
C SER A 113 -1.17 -6.28 7.13
N MET A 114 -1.31 -5.71 5.93
CA MET A 114 -0.65 -4.44 5.58
C MET A 114 -1.07 -3.25 6.46
N PRO A 115 -2.35 -2.99 6.76
CA PRO A 115 -2.73 -1.79 7.53
C PRO A 115 -2.17 -1.79 8.97
N SER A 116 -2.26 -2.91 9.69
CA SER A 116 -1.74 -3.00 11.06
C SER A 116 -0.22 -2.99 11.09
N SER A 117 0.43 -3.69 10.15
CA SER A 117 1.89 -3.65 9.98
C SER A 117 2.38 -2.24 9.65
N LEU A 118 1.66 -1.51 8.79
CA LEU A 118 1.93 -0.10 8.46
C LEU A 118 1.81 0.81 9.68
N LEU A 119 0.74 0.71 10.47
CA LEU A 119 0.61 1.51 11.70
C LEU A 119 1.73 1.21 12.70
N CYS A 120 2.04 -0.07 12.91
CA CYS A 120 3.12 -0.49 13.80
C CYS A 120 4.48 0.08 13.35
N ASN A 121 4.81 -0.05 12.05
CA ASN A 121 6.06 0.48 11.49
C ASN A 121 6.09 2.01 11.44
N TRP A 122 4.94 2.67 11.29
CA TRP A 122 4.79 4.11 11.39
C TRP A 122 5.05 4.61 12.80
N GLN A 123 4.40 4.04 13.81
CA GLN A 123 4.63 4.39 15.22
C GLN A 123 6.10 4.18 15.63
N LYS A 124 6.70 3.05 15.24
CA LYS A 124 8.12 2.77 15.52
C LYS A 124 9.05 3.77 14.85
N THR A 125 8.81 4.09 13.58
CA THR A 125 9.66 5.01 12.82
C THR A 125 9.49 6.45 13.31
N LEU A 126 8.27 6.86 13.67
CA LEU A 126 7.99 8.14 14.31
C LEU A 126 8.75 8.27 15.63
N ALA A 127 8.62 7.29 16.54
CA ALA A 127 9.32 7.30 17.82
C ALA A 127 10.85 7.34 17.66
N GLN A 128 11.41 6.55 16.74
CA GLN A 128 12.84 6.58 16.43
C GLN A 128 13.30 7.95 15.92
N THR A 129 12.50 8.59 15.07
CA THR A 129 12.84 9.89 14.49
C THR A 129 12.76 11.00 15.55
N THR A 130 11.75 10.98 16.41
CA THR A 130 11.60 11.94 17.52
C THR A 130 12.71 11.82 18.56
N LEU A 131 13.26 10.62 18.80
CA LEU A 131 14.39 10.42 19.72
C LEU A 131 15.72 10.94 19.15
N LEU A 132 15.91 10.86 17.83
CA LEU A 132 17.14 11.28 17.16
C LEU A 132 17.19 12.79 16.92
N ASP A 133 16.05 13.45 16.86
CA ASP A 133 15.95 14.90 16.65
C ASP A 133 14.85 15.50 17.54
N PRO A 134 15.17 15.84 18.81
CA PRO A 134 14.23 16.47 19.74
C PRO A 134 13.81 17.89 19.34
N GLU A 135 14.53 18.53 18.40
CA GLU A 135 14.30 19.91 17.93
C GLU A 135 13.48 19.95 16.62
N LEU A 136 12.66 18.92 16.34
CA LEU A 136 11.72 18.85 15.20
C LEU A 136 10.57 19.89 15.22
N ASP A 137 10.83 21.07 15.77
CA ASP A 137 10.02 22.29 15.70
C ASP A 137 10.44 23.20 14.52
N LEU A 138 11.18 22.68 13.54
CA LEU A 138 11.66 23.43 12.38
C LEU A 138 10.59 23.57 11.28
N GLU A 139 10.45 24.79 10.77
CA GLU A 139 9.41 25.28 9.86
C GLU A 139 9.20 24.45 8.57
N GLY A 140 7.93 24.34 8.17
CA GLY A 140 7.45 24.05 6.81
C GLY A 140 8.09 22.87 6.07
N SER A 141 8.97 23.18 5.13
CA SER A 141 9.48 22.23 4.12
C SER A 141 10.33 21.10 4.72
N LYS A 142 11.11 21.36 5.77
CA LYS A 142 11.89 20.32 6.45
C LYS A 142 10.98 19.32 7.19
N LYS A 143 9.87 19.81 7.76
CA LYS A 143 8.85 18.99 8.43
C LYS A 143 8.07 18.09 7.47
N GLN A 144 7.84 18.57 6.24
CA GLN A 144 7.22 17.73 5.21
C GLN A 144 8.18 16.65 4.72
N LEU A 145 9.45 16.99 4.49
CA LEU A 145 10.47 16.02 4.09
C LEU A 145 10.66 14.94 5.16
N SER A 146 10.72 15.31 6.44
CA SER A 146 10.83 14.35 7.54
C SER A 146 9.60 13.45 7.66
N ARG A 147 8.39 13.98 7.43
CA ARG A 147 7.16 13.17 7.43
C ARG A 147 7.11 12.19 6.25
N PHE A 148 7.55 12.62 5.07
CA PHE A 148 7.69 11.73 3.93
C PHE A 148 8.62 10.57 4.23
N ASP A 149 9.78 10.85 4.81
CA ASP A 149 10.78 9.83 5.15
C ASP A 149 10.23 8.83 6.16
N ILE A 150 9.43 9.27 7.13
CA ILE A 150 8.74 8.38 8.07
C ILE A 150 7.82 7.43 7.30
N TRP A 151 6.89 7.96 6.49
CA TRP A 151 5.96 7.13 5.72
C TRP A 151 6.67 6.19 4.75
N LYS A 152 7.67 6.69 4.00
CA LYS A 152 8.47 5.89 3.07
C LYS A 152 9.17 4.73 3.77
N ARG A 153 9.84 4.98 4.90
CA ARG A 153 10.50 3.93 5.68
C ARG A 153 9.49 2.94 6.26
N SER A 154 8.32 3.41 6.70
CA SER A 154 7.25 2.55 7.21
C SER A 154 6.70 1.63 6.13
N TYR A 155 6.43 2.14 4.93
CA TYR A 155 6.00 1.31 3.80
C TYR A 155 7.04 0.27 3.39
N LEU A 156 8.32 0.66 3.30
CA LEU A 156 9.41 -0.27 2.99
C LEU A 156 9.48 -1.42 4.01
N LYS A 157 9.46 -1.10 5.31
CA LYS A 157 9.46 -2.11 6.39
C LYS A 157 8.21 -2.98 6.34
N THR A 158 7.04 -2.38 6.11
CA THR A 158 5.77 -3.10 6.05
C THR A 158 5.72 -4.08 4.88
N CYS A 159 6.11 -3.66 3.68
CA CYS A 159 6.09 -4.57 2.53
C CYS A 159 7.07 -5.74 2.75
N ALA A 160 8.28 -5.47 3.26
CA ALA A 160 9.22 -6.54 3.62
C ALA A 160 8.65 -7.50 4.68
N SER A 161 8.01 -6.98 5.74
CA SER A 161 7.42 -7.82 6.79
C SER A 161 6.24 -8.65 6.28
N VAL A 162 5.34 -8.07 5.47
CA VAL A 162 4.17 -8.78 4.93
C VAL A 162 4.58 -9.85 3.91
N ASP A 163 5.59 -9.59 3.08
CA ASP A 163 6.15 -10.60 2.19
C ASP A 163 6.80 -11.73 3.01
N GLN A 164 7.61 -11.41 4.01
CA GLN A 164 8.17 -12.43 4.92
C GLN A 164 7.08 -13.25 5.64
N GLU A 165 5.98 -12.64 6.07
CA GLU A 165 4.83 -13.35 6.65
C GLU A 165 4.24 -14.36 5.66
N LEU A 166 4.13 -14.01 4.37
CA LEU A 166 3.65 -14.89 3.30
C LEU A 166 4.60 -16.06 3.01
N GLU A 167 5.92 -15.82 3.07
CA GLU A 167 6.95 -16.85 2.84
C GLU A 167 6.85 -17.97 3.88
N HIS A 168 6.58 -17.59 5.13
CA HIS A 168 6.48 -18.52 6.26
C HIS A 168 5.05 -19.04 6.50
N HIS A 169 4.09 -18.67 5.64
CA HIS A 169 2.68 -18.98 5.84
C HIS A 169 2.32 -20.41 5.43
N ARG A 170 2.24 -21.32 6.41
CA ARG A 170 2.02 -22.78 6.19
C ARG A 170 0.74 -23.18 5.45
N LYS A 171 -0.26 -22.30 5.32
CA LYS A 171 -1.57 -22.60 4.73
C LYS A 171 -1.86 -21.89 3.39
N ILE A 172 -0.94 -21.06 2.91
CA ILE A 172 -1.11 -20.32 1.65
C ILE A 172 0.08 -20.68 0.78
N ASP A 173 -0.15 -21.30 -0.37
CA ASP A 173 0.90 -21.55 -1.34
C ASP A 173 1.19 -20.28 -2.14
N SER A 174 2.19 -19.55 -1.66
CA SER A 174 2.72 -18.32 -2.24
C SER A 174 3.95 -18.57 -3.13
N TYR A 175 4.31 -19.83 -3.41
CA TYR A 175 5.48 -20.12 -4.25
C TYR A 175 5.22 -19.78 -5.73
N ASN A 176 4.04 -20.13 -6.23
CA ASN A 176 3.57 -19.81 -7.60
C ASN A 176 2.33 -18.90 -7.61
N SER A 177 2.08 -18.20 -6.50
CA SER A 177 0.96 -17.26 -6.38
C SER A 177 1.43 -15.98 -5.75
N GLY A 178 0.87 -14.87 -6.21
CA GLY A 178 1.28 -13.56 -5.76
C GLY A 178 0.15 -12.56 -5.70
N SER A 179 0.51 -11.34 -5.34
CA SER A 179 -0.40 -10.21 -5.40
C SER A 179 0.35 -8.89 -5.60
N THR A 180 -0.25 -7.96 -6.34
CA THR A 180 0.12 -6.55 -6.35
C THR A 180 -0.40 -5.85 -5.10
N ALA A 181 0.06 -4.63 -4.85
CA ALA A 181 -0.58 -3.72 -3.91
C ALA A 181 -0.39 -2.28 -4.35
N ILE A 182 -1.50 -1.57 -4.57
CA ILE A 182 -1.50 -0.11 -4.63
C ILE A 182 -2.24 0.41 -3.40
N THR A 183 -1.59 1.27 -2.61
CA THR A 183 -2.18 1.83 -1.40
C THR A 183 -1.95 3.33 -1.29
N ILE A 184 -2.88 4.00 -0.62
CA ILE A 184 -2.79 5.42 -0.27
C ILE A 184 -3.06 5.59 1.21
N VAL A 185 -2.24 6.40 1.87
CA VAL A 185 -2.61 7.09 3.12
C VAL A 185 -2.80 8.57 2.78
N ARG A 186 -4.01 9.09 3.01
CA ARG A 186 -4.21 10.54 3.11
C ARG A 186 -4.07 10.94 4.57
N GLN A 187 -3.31 11.99 4.85
CA GLN A 187 -3.17 12.62 6.15
C GLN A 187 -3.29 14.13 5.99
N GLY A 188 -4.44 14.70 6.38
CA GLY A 188 -4.79 16.08 6.06
C GLY A 188 -4.80 16.31 4.55
N ASP A 189 -3.98 17.27 4.09
CA ASP A 189 -3.87 17.63 2.67
C ASP A 189 -2.72 16.93 1.95
N VAL A 190 -2.10 15.91 2.55
CA VAL A 190 -1.01 15.14 1.91
C VAL A 190 -1.45 13.71 1.67
N ILE A 191 -1.18 13.20 0.48
CA ILE A 191 -1.30 11.78 0.14
C ILE A 191 0.09 11.15 0.04
N TYR A 192 0.22 9.96 0.58
CA TYR A 192 1.37 9.06 0.43
C TYR A 192 0.90 7.86 -0.35
N VAL A 193 1.49 7.62 -1.52
CA VAL A 193 1.11 6.54 -2.43
C VAL A 193 2.22 5.50 -2.40
N SER A 194 1.88 4.23 -2.22
CA SER A 194 2.82 3.11 -2.26
C SER A 194 2.36 2.08 -3.28
N ASN A 195 3.18 1.81 -4.30
CA ASN A 195 2.89 0.86 -5.37
C ASN A 195 3.87 -0.32 -5.40
N VAL A 196 3.33 -1.54 -5.47
CA VAL A 196 4.02 -2.80 -5.75
C VAL A 196 3.25 -3.51 -6.86
N GLY A 197 3.79 -3.50 -8.08
CA GLY A 197 3.18 -4.13 -9.26
C GLY A 197 2.60 -3.13 -10.25
N ASP A 198 1.55 -3.54 -10.95
CA ASP A 198 0.97 -2.84 -12.10
C ASP A 198 -0.48 -2.42 -11.90
N SER A 199 -0.97 -2.43 -10.66
CA SER A 199 -2.14 -1.67 -10.27
C SER A 199 -1.81 -0.17 -10.25
N ARG A 200 -2.83 0.69 -10.38
CA ARG A 200 -2.64 2.11 -10.67
C ARG A 200 -3.44 3.03 -9.76
N ALA A 201 -2.84 4.18 -9.44
CA ALA A 201 -3.53 5.32 -8.86
C ALA A 201 -3.62 6.47 -9.87
N VAL A 202 -4.81 7.03 -10.08
CA VAL A 202 -5.06 8.15 -11.00
C VAL A 202 -5.84 9.24 -10.29
N LEU A 203 -5.34 10.47 -10.36
CA LEU A 203 -5.96 11.66 -9.82
C LEU A 203 -6.79 12.38 -10.89
N ALA A 204 -8.06 12.66 -10.58
CA ALA A 204 -8.87 13.58 -11.36
C ALA A 204 -8.70 15.02 -10.80
N THR A 205 -8.19 15.93 -11.62
CA THR A 205 -7.88 17.32 -11.22
C THR A 205 -8.29 18.29 -12.32
N THR A 206 -8.58 19.54 -11.97
CA THR A 206 -8.88 20.59 -12.95
C THR A 206 -7.59 21.22 -13.48
N SER A 207 -7.44 21.27 -14.81
CA SER A 207 -6.34 21.96 -15.50
C SER A 207 -6.43 23.48 -15.32
N ASP A 208 -5.39 24.20 -15.76
CA ASP A 208 -5.41 25.66 -15.74
C ASP A 208 -6.44 26.24 -16.71
N GLU A 209 -6.81 25.48 -17.75
CA GLU A 209 -7.87 25.81 -18.71
C GLU A 209 -9.28 25.47 -18.19
N GLY A 210 -9.41 24.92 -16.98
CA GLY A 210 -10.70 24.60 -16.36
C GLY A 210 -11.29 23.24 -16.76
N SER A 211 -10.56 22.41 -17.52
CA SER A 211 -11.00 21.07 -17.93
C SER A 211 -10.61 20.01 -16.90
N LEU A 212 -11.44 18.96 -16.76
CA LEU A 212 -11.09 17.80 -15.93
C LEU A 212 -10.02 16.98 -16.65
N VAL A 213 -8.88 16.76 -16.00
CA VAL A 213 -7.75 15.98 -16.51
C VAL A 213 -7.39 14.84 -15.56
N ALA A 214 -6.90 13.74 -16.12
CA ALA A 214 -6.42 12.58 -15.39
C ALA A 214 -4.89 12.64 -15.26
N VAL A 215 -4.39 12.51 -14.03
CA VAL A 215 -2.96 12.48 -13.71
C VAL A 215 -2.64 11.15 -13.05
N GLN A 216 -1.94 10.28 -13.76
CA GLN A 216 -1.45 9.02 -13.20
C GLN A 216 -0.39 9.31 -12.12
N LEU A 217 -0.64 8.84 -10.89
CA LEU A 217 0.20 9.09 -9.72
C LEU A 217 1.31 8.03 -9.53
N THR A 218 1.24 6.91 -10.25
CA THR A 218 2.14 5.77 -10.09
C THR A 218 2.63 5.24 -11.42
N LEU A 219 3.84 4.71 -11.47
CA LEU A 219 4.32 3.92 -12.59
C LEU A 219 3.91 2.46 -12.43
N ASP A 220 3.37 1.85 -13.48
CA ASP A 220 3.10 0.40 -13.52
C ASP A 220 4.42 -0.35 -13.66
N PHE A 221 4.77 -1.21 -12.69
CA PHE A 221 6.04 -1.93 -12.71
C PHE A 221 6.04 -3.09 -13.69
N LYS A 222 6.23 -2.77 -14.98
CA LYS A 222 6.38 -3.74 -16.06
C LYS A 222 7.85 -4.18 -16.22
N PRO A 223 8.11 -5.47 -16.56
CA PRO A 223 9.47 -6.01 -16.67
C PRO A 223 10.41 -5.31 -17.65
N ASN A 224 9.88 -4.59 -18.64
CA ASN A 224 10.67 -3.90 -19.66
C ASN A 224 11.09 -2.48 -19.28
N LEU A 225 10.66 -1.96 -18.12
CA LEU A 225 11.15 -0.68 -17.63
C LEU A 225 12.67 -0.77 -17.40
N PRO A 226 13.48 0.24 -17.76
CA PRO A 226 14.94 0.13 -17.76
C PRO A 226 15.53 -0.38 -16.45
N GLN A 227 15.15 0.22 -15.31
CA GLN A 227 15.64 -0.17 -13.98
C GLN A 227 15.15 -1.55 -13.55
N GLU A 228 13.92 -1.91 -13.92
CA GLU A 228 13.34 -3.22 -13.59
C GLU A 228 14.03 -4.33 -14.40
N LYS A 229 14.22 -4.10 -15.70
CA LYS A 229 14.91 -5.01 -16.61
C LYS A 229 16.37 -5.22 -16.21
N GLU A 230 17.07 -4.15 -15.85
CA GLU A 230 18.45 -4.22 -15.38
C GLU A 230 18.56 -5.07 -14.11
N ARG A 231 17.68 -4.86 -13.12
CA ARG A 231 17.61 -5.70 -11.92
C ARG A 231 17.34 -7.17 -12.27
N ILE A 232 16.35 -7.43 -13.12
CA ILE A 232 15.96 -8.80 -13.51
C ILE A 232 17.14 -9.53 -14.16
N ILE A 233 17.80 -8.90 -15.14
CA ILE A 233 18.95 -9.48 -15.84
C ILE A 233 20.14 -9.66 -14.87
N GLY A 234 20.38 -8.69 -13.98
CA GLY A 234 21.42 -8.79 -12.96
C GLY A 234 21.20 -9.93 -11.95
N CYS A 235 19.95 -10.38 -11.78
CA CYS A 235 19.57 -11.54 -10.99
C CYS A 235 19.45 -12.83 -11.83
N ASN A 236 20.05 -12.88 -13.02
CA ASN A 236 19.96 -14.00 -13.98
C ASN A 236 18.54 -14.29 -14.51
N GLY A 237 17.55 -13.45 -14.23
CA GLY A 237 16.23 -13.56 -14.84
C GLY A 237 16.23 -13.13 -16.30
N ARG A 238 15.16 -13.48 -17.03
CA ARG A 238 14.98 -13.10 -18.44
C ARG A 238 13.76 -12.19 -18.60
N VAL A 239 13.82 -11.28 -19.57
CA VAL A 239 12.71 -10.38 -19.93
C VAL A 239 12.44 -10.46 -21.42
N PHE A 240 11.30 -11.05 -21.79
CA PHE A 240 10.84 -11.11 -23.18
C PHE A 240 9.32 -11.33 -23.25
N CYS A 241 8.74 -11.08 -24.44
CA CYS A 241 7.34 -11.36 -24.77
C CYS A 241 7.23 -12.75 -25.39
N MET A 242 6.16 -13.48 -25.10
CA MET A 242 5.84 -14.69 -25.87
C MET A 242 5.45 -14.31 -27.31
N LYS A 243 5.64 -15.25 -28.25
CA LYS A 243 5.34 -15.01 -29.68
C LYS A 243 3.85 -14.76 -29.94
N ASP A 244 2.99 -15.39 -29.16
CA ASP A 244 1.53 -15.31 -29.23
C ASP A 244 0.94 -14.10 -28.45
N GLU A 245 1.72 -13.48 -27.57
CA GLU A 245 1.36 -12.27 -26.83
C GLU A 245 2.37 -11.13 -27.05
N PRO A 246 2.51 -10.60 -28.29
CA PRO A 246 3.45 -9.52 -28.57
C PRO A 246 3.09 -8.27 -27.74
N GLY A 247 4.10 -7.66 -27.12
CA GLY A 247 3.97 -6.45 -26.31
C GLY A 247 3.82 -6.69 -24.81
N VAL A 248 3.49 -7.92 -24.37
CA VAL A 248 3.39 -8.26 -22.94
C VAL A 248 4.74 -8.81 -22.46
N HIS A 249 5.57 -7.92 -21.94
CA HIS A 249 6.86 -8.31 -21.38
C HIS A 249 6.67 -9.04 -20.06
N ARG A 250 7.34 -10.18 -19.92
CA ARG A 250 7.25 -11.04 -18.75
C ARG A 250 8.63 -11.29 -18.14
N VAL A 251 8.67 -11.50 -16.83
CA VAL A 251 9.82 -12.05 -16.10
C VAL A 251 9.79 -13.57 -16.22
N TRP A 252 10.93 -14.18 -16.52
CA TRP A 252 11.09 -15.63 -16.64
C TRP A 252 12.32 -16.11 -15.89
N GLN A 253 12.27 -17.37 -15.44
CA GLN A 253 13.44 -18.10 -14.95
C GLN A 253 14.44 -18.38 -16.10
N PRO A 254 15.71 -18.69 -15.82
CA PRO A 254 16.73 -18.94 -16.85
C PRO A 254 16.40 -20.11 -17.77
N ASP A 255 16.00 -21.25 -17.19
CA ASP A 255 15.92 -22.53 -17.90
C ASP A 255 14.49 -22.97 -18.26
N THR A 256 13.49 -22.20 -17.84
CA THR A 256 12.07 -22.54 -18.04
C THR A 256 11.29 -21.34 -18.57
N GLU A 257 10.30 -21.60 -19.41
CA GLU A 257 9.32 -20.60 -19.86
C GLU A 257 8.08 -20.63 -18.95
N ALA A 258 8.27 -20.88 -17.64
CA ALA A 258 7.20 -20.83 -16.65
C ALA A 258 7.74 -20.63 -15.21
N PRO A 259 7.08 -19.81 -14.37
CA PRO A 259 5.99 -18.91 -14.74
C PRO A 259 6.50 -17.68 -15.51
N GLY A 260 5.60 -17.03 -16.25
CA GLY A 260 5.87 -15.76 -16.94
C GLY A 260 5.06 -14.62 -16.31
N LEU A 261 5.66 -13.81 -15.44
CA LEU A 261 4.95 -12.73 -14.73
C LEU A 261 5.00 -11.42 -15.52
N ALA A 262 3.84 -10.80 -15.77
CA ALA A 262 3.73 -9.55 -16.53
C ALA A 262 4.05 -8.28 -15.73
N MET A 263 4.42 -8.45 -14.46
CA MET A 263 4.87 -7.41 -13.54
C MET A 263 6.24 -7.76 -12.96
N SER A 264 7.04 -6.76 -12.62
CA SER A 264 8.39 -6.92 -12.05
C SER A 264 8.43 -6.76 -10.53
N ARG A 265 7.30 -6.43 -9.91
CA ARG A 265 7.15 -6.34 -8.46
C ARG A 265 5.84 -6.97 -8.01
N ALA A 266 5.90 -7.80 -6.97
CA ALA A 266 4.75 -8.47 -6.37
C ALA A 266 5.11 -9.02 -4.97
N PHE A 267 4.09 -9.25 -4.16
CA PHE A 267 4.14 -10.12 -2.99
C PHE A 267 3.99 -11.58 -3.40
N GLY A 268 4.61 -12.52 -2.67
CA GLY A 268 4.57 -13.94 -3.05
C GLY A 268 5.41 -14.26 -4.29
N ASP A 269 5.01 -15.23 -5.11
CA ASP A 269 5.78 -15.74 -6.26
C ASP A 269 7.25 -16.04 -5.93
N TYR A 270 7.50 -16.77 -4.85
CA TYR A 270 8.87 -17.12 -4.43
C TYR A 270 9.67 -17.88 -5.49
N CYS A 271 9.00 -18.54 -6.44
CA CYS A 271 9.64 -19.13 -7.61
C CYS A 271 10.42 -18.14 -8.50
N ILE A 272 10.10 -16.83 -8.47
CA ILE A 272 10.76 -15.80 -9.31
C ILE A 272 11.54 -14.76 -8.49
N LYS A 273 11.43 -14.74 -7.16
CA LYS A 273 12.14 -13.75 -6.31
C LYS A 273 13.64 -13.72 -6.54
N GLU A 274 14.29 -14.88 -6.67
CA GLU A 274 15.73 -14.98 -6.95
C GLU A 274 16.13 -14.46 -8.34
N TYR A 275 15.17 -14.31 -9.25
CA TYR A 275 15.36 -13.86 -10.63
C TYR A 275 14.91 -12.41 -10.84
N GLY A 276 14.85 -11.62 -9.76
CA GLY A 276 14.68 -10.16 -9.81
C GLY A 276 13.26 -9.63 -9.60
N LEU A 277 12.29 -10.50 -9.25
CA LEU A 277 11.01 -10.05 -8.71
C LEU A 277 11.20 -9.54 -7.27
N VAL A 278 10.61 -8.40 -6.92
CA VAL A 278 10.74 -7.82 -5.57
C VAL A 278 9.39 -7.35 -5.03
N SER A 279 9.22 -7.36 -3.71
CA SER A 279 8.06 -6.76 -3.01
C SER A 279 8.31 -5.31 -2.57
N VAL A 280 9.43 -4.71 -3.02
CA VAL A 280 9.83 -3.36 -2.61
C VAL A 280 8.94 -2.30 -3.27
N PRO A 281 8.21 -1.48 -2.49
CA PRO A 281 7.34 -0.46 -3.05
C PRO A 281 8.12 0.73 -3.60
N GLU A 282 7.57 1.38 -4.61
CA GLU A 282 7.83 2.81 -4.81
C GLU A 282 6.85 3.62 -3.98
N VAL A 283 7.38 4.56 -3.20
CA VAL A 283 6.59 5.45 -2.35
C VAL A 283 6.78 6.88 -2.80
N THR A 284 5.68 7.55 -3.10
CA THR A 284 5.63 8.96 -3.50
C THR A 284 4.72 9.75 -2.56
N GLN A 285 4.84 11.07 -2.58
CA GLN A 285 3.92 11.96 -1.87
C GLN A 285 3.43 13.08 -2.77
N ARG A 286 2.25 13.61 -2.47
CA ARG A 286 1.66 14.76 -3.16
C ARG A 286 0.79 15.56 -2.20
N HIS A 287 0.79 16.88 -2.36
CA HIS A 287 -0.20 17.76 -1.74
C HIS A 287 -1.48 17.78 -2.56
N ILE A 288 -2.61 17.66 -1.87
CA ILE A 288 -3.94 17.89 -2.41
C ILE A 288 -4.15 19.40 -2.51
N SER A 289 -4.68 19.84 -3.64
CA SER A 289 -5.08 21.21 -3.89
C SER A 289 -6.60 21.31 -4.08
N ALA A 290 -7.14 22.53 -4.07
CA ALA A 290 -8.55 22.77 -4.36
C ALA A 290 -8.98 22.38 -5.80
N LYS A 291 -8.01 22.11 -6.69
CA LYS A 291 -8.28 21.62 -8.06
C LYS A 291 -8.51 20.10 -8.11
N ASP A 292 -8.10 19.38 -7.07
CA ASP A 292 -8.13 17.93 -7.02
C ASP A 292 -9.51 17.44 -6.55
N HIS A 293 -10.16 16.58 -7.35
CA HIS A 293 -11.53 16.13 -7.10
C HIS A 293 -11.59 14.79 -6.38
N PHE A 294 -10.96 13.77 -6.96
CA PHE A 294 -10.94 12.41 -6.41
C PHE A 294 -9.77 11.61 -6.98
N ILE A 295 -9.44 10.51 -6.30
CA ILE A 295 -8.42 9.56 -6.73
C ILE A 295 -9.08 8.21 -6.96
N ILE A 296 -8.74 7.58 -8.09
CA ILE A 296 -9.13 6.21 -8.38
C ILE A 296 -7.93 5.29 -8.15
N LEU A 297 -8.15 4.23 -7.39
CA LEU A 297 -7.25 3.08 -7.29
C LEU A 297 -7.88 1.90 -8.03
N ALA A 298 -7.13 1.22 -8.89
CA ALA A 298 -7.62 0.02 -9.56
C ALA A 298 -6.52 -0.99 -9.91
N SER A 299 -6.94 -2.25 -10.05
CA SER A 299 -6.16 -3.31 -10.70
C SER A 299 -6.09 -3.09 -12.22
N ASP A 300 -5.22 -3.85 -12.90
CA ASP A 300 -5.02 -3.74 -14.35
C ASP A 300 -6.24 -4.22 -15.16
N GLY A 301 -7.20 -4.89 -14.51
CA GLY A 301 -8.49 -5.28 -15.08
C GLY A 301 -9.35 -4.10 -15.54
N VAL A 302 -9.10 -2.90 -15.02
CA VAL A 302 -9.75 -1.66 -15.47
C VAL A 302 -8.91 -1.02 -16.59
N LYS A 303 -9.28 -1.31 -17.84
CA LYS A 303 -8.46 -1.00 -19.02
C LYS A 303 -8.34 0.49 -19.41
N TYR A 304 -9.29 1.34 -19.00
CA TYR A 304 -9.41 2.73 -19.46
C TYR A 304 -9.21 3.76 -18.33
N LEU A 305 -8.30 3.44 -17.40
CA LEU A 305 -7.93 4.30 -16.29
C LEU A 305 -6.72 5.17 -16.62
#